data_AF-A0A7W8EPZ3-F1
#
_entry.id   AF-A0A7W8EPZ3-F1
#
_cell.length_a   1.000
_cell.length_b   1.000
_cell.length_c   1.000
_cell.angle_alpha   90.00
_cell.angle_beta   90.00
_cell.angle_gamma   90.00
#
_symmetry.space_group_name_H-M   'P 1'
#
loop_
_entity.id
_entity.type
_entity.pdbx_description
1 polymer ?
#
loop_
_entity_poly.entity_id
_entity_poly.type
_entity_poly.pdbx_seq_one_letter_code
_entity_poly.pdbx_strand_id
1 'polypeptide(L)'
;MRKHALFAALGLMPLLLAAALFTGIEVKYREHDTDYTFFVKQQPSLQLFFVNPIVCGECDVEAFEKLSLARIDDIRIYCRQRFGLDNLRMCHAIFAEHQRQVNTTMQNPDEIAAVAARFINHQNIEQNSNWAFPVVNAKVAVPECLLPLDTAWRDDADQVKRISVNCADTGQPAPQNRWNVTLPVYPN
;
A
#
# COMPACT_ATOMS: atom_id res chain seq x y z
N MET A 1 14.89 -19.61 -44.44
CA MET A 1 15.02 -18.32 -43.71
C MET A 1 13.86 -17.36 -43.93
N ARG A 2 13.51 -17.00 -45.19
CA ARG A 2 12.42 -16.05 -45.51
C ARG A 2 11.03 -16.46 -45.00
N LYS A 3 10.70 -17.77 -45.00
CA LYS A 3 9.43 -18.30 -44.46
C LYS A 3 9.34 -18.19 -42.93
N HIS A 4 10.42 -18.51 -42.20
CA HIS A 4 10.46 -18.39 -40.73
C HIS A 4 10.39 -16.93 -40.27
N ALA A 5 11.01 -16.00 -41.00
CA ALA A 5 10.86 -14.56 -40.74
C ALA A 5 9.42 -14.08 -40.98
N LEU A 6 8.73 -14.61 -41.98
CA LEU A 6 7.33 -14.30 -42.26
C LEU A 6 6.40 -14.84 -41.15
N PHE A 7 6.61 -16.08 -40.69
CA PHE A 7 5.84 -16.66 -39.58
C PHE A 7 6.11 -15.96 -38.25
N ALA A 8 7.37 -15.58 -37.98
CA ALA A 8 7.73 -14.77 -36.82
C ALA A 8 7.05 -13.40 -36.88
N ALA A 9 7.05 -12.72 -38.02
CA ALA A 9 6.36 -11.44 -38.20
C ALA A 9 4.84 -11.55 -38.04
N LEU A 10 4.21 -12.62 -38.57
CA LEU A 10 2.77 -12.87 -38.44
C LEU A 10 2.33 -13.14 -37.01
N GLY A 11 3.18 -13.71 -36.15
CA GLY A 11 2.88 -13.92 -34.74
C GLY A 11 3.23 -12.73 -33.85
N LEU A 12 4.33 -12.03 -34.14
CA LEU A 12 4.82 -10.93 -33.31
C LEU A 12 3.96 -9.67 -33.44
N MET A 13 3.47 -9.36 -34.65
CA MET A 13 2.67 -8.16 -34.92
C MET A 13 1.34 -8.13 -34.14
N PRO A 14 0.50 -9.19 -34.15
CA PRO A 14 -0.72 -9.22 -33.34
C PRO A 14 -0.41 -9.22 -31.84
N LEU A 15 0.70 -9.80 -31.40
CA LEU A 15 1.13 -9.76 -30.00
C LEU A 15 1.48 -8.33 -29.58
N LEU A 16 2.24 -7.59 -30.39
CA LEU A 16 2.59 -6.20 -30.14
C LEU A 16 1.35 -5.29 -30.20
N LEU A 17 0.43 -5.55 -31.13
CA LEU A 17 -0.83 -4.83 -31.22
C LEU A 17 -1.70 -5.06 -29.97
N ALA A 18 -1.80 -6.32 -29.52
CA ALA A 18 -2.50 -6.65 -28.28
C ALA A 18 -1.84 -5.96 -27.08
N ALA A 19 -0.51 -6.05 -26.95
CA ALA A 19 0.22 -5.35 -25.89
C ALA A 19 -0.04 -3.83 -25.90
N ALA A 20 -0.09 -3.20 -27.07
CA ALA A 20 -0.39 -1.77 -27.19
C ALA A 20 -1.82 -1.43 -26.73
N LEU A 21 -2.81 -2.28 -27.04
CA LEU A 21 -4.20 -2.05 -26.64
C LEU A 21 -4.43 -2.18 -25.13
N PHE A 22 -3.60 -2.97 -24.46
CA PHE A 22 -3.69 -3.22 -23.01
C PHE A 22 -2.69 -2.41 -22.18
N THR A 23 -1.92 -1.51 -22.77
CA THR A 23 -1.02 -0.61 -22.01
C THR A 23 -1.55 0.82 -21.99
N GLY A 24 -1.39 1.49 -20.84
CA GLY A 24 -1.81 2.87 -20.64
C GLY A 24 -0.79 3.63 -19.78
N ILE A 25 -0.85 4.96 -19.86
CA ILE A 25 -0.05 5.89 -19.06
C ILE A 25 -1.02 6.79 -18.31
N GLU A 26 -1.00 6.73 -16.98
CA GLU A 26 -1.67 7.67 -16.11
C GLU A 26 -0.85 8.97 -16.04
N VAL A 27 -1.53 10.10 -16.24
CA VAL A 27 -0.96 11.44 -16.17
C VAL A 27 -1.49 12.11 -14.90
N LYS A 28 -0.59 12.57 -14.04
CA LYS A 28 -0.94 13.31 -12.82
C LYS A 28 -0.30 14.69 -12.87
N TYR A 29 -1.14 15.73 -12.94
CA TYR A 29 -0.69 17.11 -12.87
C TYR A 29 -0.40 17.49 -11.42
N ARG A 30 0.76 18.09 -11.16
CA ARG A 30 1.12 18.76 -9.91
C ARG A 30 1.28 20.25 -10.14
N GLU A 31 1.42 21.04 -9.08
CA GLU A 31 1.56 22.50 -9.20
C GLU A 31 2.79 22.91 -10.04
N HIS A 32 3.85 22.11 -10.01
CA HIS A 32 5.11 22.41 -10.70
C HIS A 32 5.65 21.29 -11.61
N ASP A 33 4.97 20.15 -11.69
CA ASP A 33 5.44 19.00 -12.50
C ASP A 33 4.29 18.14 -13.03
N THR A 34 4.59 17.20 -13.91
CA THR A 34 3.64 16.19 -14.40
C THR A 34 4.23 14.79 -14.27
N ASP A 35 3.64 13.97 -13.42
CA ASP A 35 4.04 12.57 -13.25
C ASP A 35 3.37 11.67 -14.28
N TYR A 36 4.14 10.72 -14.80
CA TYR A 36 3.66 9.68 -15.71
C TYR A 36 3.82 8.31 -15.07
N THR A 37 2.73 7.56 -14.94
CA THR A 37 2.74 6.21 -14.36
C THR A 37 2.20 5.20 -15.36
N PHE A 38 3.02 4.20 -15.71
CA PHE A 38 2.59 3.10 -16.57
C PHE A 38 1.58 2.18 -15.86
N PHE A 39 0.59 1.68 -16.60
CA PHE A 39 -0.29 0.62 -16.11
C PHE A 39 -0.79 -0.31 -17.22
N VAL A 40 -1.21 -1.50 -16.82
CA VAL A 40 -1.92 -2.47 -17.67
C VAL A 40 -3.42 -2.24 -17.55
N LYS A 41 -4.06 -1.95 -18.68
CA LYS A 41 -5.51 -1.77 -18.78
C LYS A 41 -6.23 -3.10 -18.58
N GLN A 42 -7.44 -3.03 -18.05
CA GLN A 42 -8.32 -4.19 -17.92
C GLN A 42 -9.22 -4.41 -19.15
N GLN A 43 -9.30 -3.43 -20.05
CA GLN A 43 -10.03 -3.52 -21.31
C GLN A 43 -9.19 -2.95 -22.46
N PRO A 44 -9.27 -3.54 -23.67
CA PRO A 44 -8.52 -3.04 -24.81
C PRO A 44 -9.05 -1.66 -25.23
N SER A 45 -8.16 -0.70 -25.39
CA SER A 45 -8.51 0.63 -25.92
C SER A 45 -7.34 1.27 -26.65
N LEU A 46 -7.65 2.09 -27.67
CA LEU A 46 -6.66 2.89 -28.41
C LEU A 46 -6.18 4.12 -27.61
N GLN A 47 -6.88 4.48 -26.54
CA GLN A 47 -6.49 5.60 -25.69
C GLN A 47 -5.23 5.25 -24.91
N LEU A 48 -4.15 6.01 -25.06
CA LEU A 48 -2.88 5.75 -24.36
C LEU A 48 -2.79 6.52 -23.04
N PHE A 49 -3.20 7.78 -23.02
CA PHE A 49 -3.08 8.67 -21.86
C PHE A 49 -4.40 8.78 -21.09
N PHE A 50 -4.30 8.65 -19.77
CA PHE A 50 -5.43 8.68 -18.86
C PHE A 50 -5.16 9.69 -17.74
N VAL A 51 -5.95 10.75 -17.68
CA VAL A 51 -5.95 11.64 -16.52
C VAL A 51 -6.84 11.03 -15.46
N ASN A 52 -6.36 10.94 -14.23
CA ASN A 52 -7.16 10.45 -13.11
C ASN A 52 -8.20 11.52 -12.71
N PRO A 53 -9.51 11.27 -12.87
CA PRO A 53 -10.53 12.24 -12.53
C PRO A 53 -10.96 12.18 -11.04
N ILE A 54 -10.34 11.33 -10.21
CA ILE A 54 -10.66 11.25 -8.78
C ILE A 54 -9.74 12.15 -7.96
N VAL A 55 -8.48 12.30 -8.36
CA VAL A 55 -7.46 13.09 -7.65
C VAL A 55 -7.04 14.28 -8.51
N CYS A 56 -6.99 15.48 -7.95
CA CYS A 56 -6.55 16.69 -8.66
C CYS A 56 -5.12 17.11 -8.33
N GLY A 57 -4.20 16.13 -8.27
CA GLY A 57 -2.78 16.36 -8.00
C GLY A 57 -2.48 16.48 -6.51
N GLU A 58 -2.72 17.66 -5.94
CA GLU A 58 -2.40 18.01 -4.55
C GLU A 58 -3.62 18.22 -3.65
N CYS A 59 -4.83 18.01 -4.19
CA CYS A 59 -6.06 18.12 -3.42
C CYS A 59 -6.49 16.81 -2.76
N ASP A 60 -7.25 16.94 -1.68
CA ASP A 60 -7.99 15.83 -1.09
C ASP A 60 -9.00 15.24 -2.09
N VAL A 61 -9.22 13.93 -1.98
CA VAL A 61 -10.28 13.23 -2.72
C VAL A 61 -11.64 13.79 -2.29
N GLU A 62 -12.37 14.36 -3.25
CA GLU A 62 -13.71 14.89 -2.99
C GLU A 62 -14.68 13.77 -2.56
N ALA A 63 -15.59 14.09 -1.64
CA ALA A 63 -16.64 13.17 -1.21
C ALA A 63 -17.50 12.72 -2.39
N PHE A 64 -17.83 11.43 -2.45
CA PHE A 64 -18.56 10.82 -3.56
C PHE A 64 -19.87 11.54 -3.87
N GLU A 65 -20.59 11.98 -2.83
CA GLU A 65 -21.89 12.65 -2.92
C GLU A 65 -21.81 14.06 -3.53
N LYS A 66 -20.61 14.65 -3.61
CA LYS A 66 -20.38 16.00 -4.17
C LYS A 66 -19.92 15.96 -5.63
N LEU A 67 -19.61 14.78 -6.17
CA LEU A 67 -19.15 14.63 -7.55
C LEU A 67 -20.21 15.10 -8.55
N SER A 68 -19.80 15.93 -9.50
CA SER A 68 -20.68 16.36 -10.60
C SER A 68 -20.98 15.21 -11.56
N LEU A 69 -22.13 15.27 -12.25
CA LEU A 69 -22.55 14.23 -13.20
C LEU A 69 -21.55 14.05 -14.35
N ALA A 70 -20.96 15.14 -14.87
CA ALA A 70 -19.93 15.06 -15.90
C ALA A 70 -18.68 14.32 -15.39
N ARG A 71 -18.28 14.58 -14.14
CA ARG A 71 -17.13 13.93 -13.50
C ARG A 71 -17.34 12.43 -13.28
N ILE A 72 -18.59 12.02 -13.00
CA ILE A 72 -18.95 10.62 -12.76
C ILE A 72 -18.64 9.73 -13.98
N ASP A 73 -18.93 10.20 -15.19
CA ASP A 73 -18.69 9.40 -16.41
C ASP A 73 -17.20 9.25 -16.71
N ASP A 74 -16.42 10.32 -16.53
CA ASP A 74 -14.96 10.26 -16.65
C ASP A 74 -14.36 9.28 -15.64
N ILE A 75 -14.82 9.33 -14.38
CA ILE A 75 -14.41 8.39 -13.34
C ILE A 75 -14.75 6.96 -13.74
N ARG A 76 -15.97 6.71 -14.22
CA ARG A 76 -16.37 5.36 -14.63
C ARG A 76 -15.47 4.80 -15.74
N ILE A 77 -15.17 5.61 -16.76
CA ILE A 77 -14.29 5.21 -17.87
C ILE A 77 -12.89 4.89 -17.34
N TYR A 78 -12.32 5.79 -16.54
CA TYR A 78 -11.01 5.61 -15.94
C TYR A 78 -10.95 4.34 -15.07
N CYS A 79 -11.92 4.14 -14.19
CA CYS A 79 -12.00 3.00 -13.29
C CYS A 79 -12.10 1.65 -14.01
N ARG A 80 -12.91 1.60 -15.07
CA ARG A 80 -13.04 0.42 -15.92
C ARG A 80 -11.73 0.10 -16.62
N GLN A 81 -11.05 1.11 -17.17
CA GLN A 81 -9.77 0.93 -17.87
C GLN A 81 -8.64 0.56 -16.89
N ARG A 82 -8.54 1.22 -15.75
CA ARG A 82 -7.42 1.08 -14.80
C ARG A 82 -7.55 -0.11 -13.85
N PHE A 83 -8.76 -0.38 -13.37
CA PHE A 83 -9.03 -1.36 -12.32
C PHE A 83 -10.06 -2.43 -12.71
N GLY A 84 -10.72 -2.31 -13.87
CA GLY A 84 -11.75 -3.27 -14.29
C GLY A 84 -13.01 -3.17 -13.43
N LEU A 85 -13.23 -2.01 -12.80
CA LEU A 85 -14.34 -1.77 -11.89
C LEU A 85 -15.43 -0.95 -12.57
N ASP A 86 -16.62 -1.54 -12.67
CA ASP A 86 -17.84 -0.84 -13.10
C ASP A 86 -18.57 -0.15 -11.94
N ASN A 87 -18.31 -0.59 -10.71
CA ASN A 87 -18.88 0.01 -9.52
C ASN A 87 -18.12 1.28 -9.14
N LEU A 88 -18.73 2.43 -9.47
CA LEU A 88 -18.16 3.75 -9.21
C LEU A 88 -17.82 3.98 -7.72
N ARG A 89 -18.69 3.53 -6.81
CA ARG A 89 -18.48 3.69 -5.37
C ARG A 89 -17.26 2.89 -4.90
N MET A 90 -17.10 1.68 -5.42
CA MET A 90 -15.94 0.85 -5.08
C MET A 90 -14.64 1.43 -5.64
N CYS A 91 -14.68 1.97 -6.86
CA CYS A 91 -13.50 2.63 -7.42
C CYS A 91 -13.13 3.90 -6.65
N HIS A 92 -14.10 4.75 -6.32
CA HIS A 92 -13.87 5.95 -5.50
C HIS A 92 -13.29 5.60 -4.13
N ALA A 93 -13.77 4.51 -3.51
CA ALA A 93 -13.28 4.03 -2.23
C ALA A 93 -11.79 3.67 -2.23
N ILE A 94 -11.21 3.23 -3.35
CA ILE A 94 -9.75 2.95 -3.45
C ILE A 94 -8.95 4.23 -3.17
N PHE A 95 -9.38 5.35 -3.76
CA PHE A 95 -8.68 6.64 -3.61
C PHE A 95 -8.98 7.28 -2.27
N ALA A 96 -10.24 7.21 -1.81
CA ALA A 96 -10.60 7.69 -0.48
C ALA A 96 -9.83 6.94 0.63
N GLU A 97 -9.63 5.64 0.48
CA GLU A 97 -8.84 4.84 1.41
C GLU A 97 -7.35 5.17 1.33
N HIS A 98 -6.81 5.37 0.13
CA HIS A 98 -5.43 5.84 -0.02
C HIS A 98 -5.21 7.20 0.66
N GLN A 99 -6.14 8.15 0.49
CA GLN A 99 -6.09 9.45 1.17
C GLN A 99 -6.15 9.28 2.69
N ARG A 100 -7.00 8.38 3.21
CA ARG A 100 -7.03 8.07 4.65
C ARG A 100 -5.70 7.53 5.15
N GLN A 101 -5.05 6.63 4.41
CA GLN A 101 -3.74 6.09 4.78
C GLN A 101 -2.67 7.19 4.81
N VAL A 102 -2.66 8.10 3.83
CA VAL A 102 -1.74 9.25 3.80
C VAL A 102 -2.01 10.22 4.95
N ASN A 103 -3.28 10.47 5.28
CA ASN A 103 -3.69 11.37 6.35
C ASN A 103 -3.54 10.75 7.76
N THR A 104 -3.28 9.45 7.86
CA THR A 104 -3.09 8.78 9.15
C THR A 104 -1.69 9.10 9.67
N THR A 105 -1.60 9.71 10.85
CA THR A 105 -0.31 9.89 11.53
C THR A 105 0.36 8.54 11.71
N MET A 106 1.64 8.45 11.37
CA MET A 106 2.42 7.21 11.48
C MET A 106 3.08 7.12 12.86
N GLN A 107 3.13 5.92 13.43
CA GLN A 107 3.83 5.68 14.69
C GLN A 107 5.31 5.99 14.54
N ASN A 108 5.88 6.74 15.48
CA ASN A 108 7.30 7.01 15.51
C ASN A 108 8.11 5.71 15.72
N PRO A 109 9.02 5.33 14.80
CA PRO A 109 9.86 4.13 14.95
C PRO A 109 10.70 4.13 16.23
N ASP A 110 11.10 5.31 16.72
CA ASP A 110 11.88 5.44 17.95
C ASP A 110 11.06 5.06 19.19
N GLU A 111 9.75 5.30 19.19
CA GLU A 111 8.85 4.90 20.28
C GLU A 111 8.64 3.39 20.29
N ILE A 112 8.49 2.77 19.11
CA ILE A 112 8.46 1.32 18.95
C ILE A 112 9.77 0.71 19.48
N ALA A 113 10.92 1.28 19.09
CA ALA A 113 12.23 0.84 19.54
C ALA A 113 12.42 1.00 21.06
N ALA A 114 11.96 2.12 21.64
CA ALA A 114 12.08 2.37 23.07
C ALA A 114 11.29 1.36 23.91
N VAL A 115 10.06 1.04 23.49
CA VAL A 115 9.20 0.06 24.20
C VAL A 115 9.76 -1.36 24.04
N ALA A 116 10.24 -1.72 22.85
CA ALA A 116 10.94 -2.99 22.61
C ALA A 116 12.23 -3.12 23.45
N ALA A 117 13.05 -2.07 23.51
CA ALA A 117 14.27 -2.05 24.31
C ALA A 117 13.98 -2.18 25.80
N ARG A 118 12.96 -1.48 26.31
CA ARG A 118 12.55 -1.61 27.71
C ARG A 118 12.17 -3.06 28.04
N PHE A 119 11.39 -3.71 27.17
CA PHE A 119 11.00 -5.11 27.34
C PHE A 119 12.20 -6.05 27.33
N ILE A 120 13.08 -5.95 26.32
CA ILE A 120 14.25 -6.82 26.20
C ILE A 120 15.25 -6.63 27.35
N ASN A 121 15.48 -5.39 27.78
CA ASN A 121 16.34 -5.13 28.93
C ASN A 121 15.79 -5.77 30.20
N HIS A 122 14.48 -5.68 30.42
CA HIS A 122 13.83 -6.33 31.55
C HIS A 122 13.97 -7.86 31.47
N GLN A 123 13.71 -8.46 30.31
CA GLN A 123 13.86 -9.91 30.11
C GLN A 123 15.31 -10.38 30.27
N ASN A 124 16.28 -9.59 29.84
CA ASN A 124 17.70 -9.90 30.03
C ASN A 124 18.10 -9.95 31.50
N ILE A 125 17.56 -9.05 32.33
CA ILE A 125 17.77 -9.05 33.77
C ILE A 125 17.10 -10.27 34.41
N GLU A 126 15.84 -10.55 34.07
CA GLU A 126 15.07 -11.65 34.66
C GLU A 126 15.63 -13.03 34.29
N GLN A 127 16.04 -13.21 33.05
CA GLN A 127 16.50 -14.49 32.50
C GLN A 127 18.01 -14.65 32.53
N ASN A 128 18.75 -13.65 33.04
CA ASN A 128 20.21 -13.58 32.97
C ASN A 128 20.73 -13.85 31.54
N SER A 129 20.13 -13.17 30.56
CA SER A 129 20.39 -13.32 29.13
C SER A 129 20.92 -12.02 28.52
N ASN A 130 21.25 -12.05 27.22
CA ASN A 130 21.81 -10.93 26.49
C ASN A 130 21.17 -10.72 25.11
N TRP A 131 19.84 -10.86 25.02
CA TRP A 131 19.10 -10.65 23.78
C TRP A 131 19.23 -9.21 23.28
N ALA A 132 19.32 -9.07 21.95
CA ALA A 132 19.27 -7.82 21.22
C ALA A 132 18.30 -7.94 20.03
N PHE A 133 17.86 -6.81 19.50
CA PHE A 133 16.99 -6.73 18.33
C PHE A 133 17.54 -5.70 17.35
N PRO A 134 17.26 -5.83 16.04
CA PRO A 134 17.78 -4.91 15.04
C PRO A 134 17.17 -3.51 15.18
N VAL A 135 17.85 -2.51 14.63
CA VAL A 135 17.33 -1.13 14.58
C VAL A 135 15.97 -1.09 13.88
N VAL A 136 14.97 -0.58 14.59
CA VAL A 136 13.63 -0.33 14.03
C VAL A 136 13.75 0.85 13.07
N ASN A 137 13.23 0.70 11.86
CA ASN A 137 13.30 1.72 10.82
C ASN A 137 11.96 1.82 10.09
N ALA A 138 11.90 2.70 9.09
CA ALA A 138 10.69 2.95 8.30
C ALA A 138 10.09 1.71 7.60
N LYS A 139 10.77 0.57 7.54
CA LYS A 139 10.17 -0.71 7.10
C LYS A 139 9.09 -1.24 8.06
N VAL A 140 8.99 -0.65 9.26
CA VAL A 140 8.04 -0.98 10.32
C VAL A 140 6.96 0.11 10.44
N ALA A 141 6.66 0.77 9.32
CA ALA A 141 5.70 1.87 9.27
C ALA A 141 4.27 1.36 9.51
N VAL A 142 3.68 1.78 10.63
CA VAL A 142 2.32 1.47 11.05
C VAL A 142 1.61 2.75 11.49
N PRO A 143 0.26 2.81 11.40
CA PRO A 143 -0.52 3.90 11.98
C PRO A 143 -0.18 4.15 13.45
N GLU A 144 -0.22 5.40 13.90
CA GLU A 144 -0.06 5.75 15.31
C GLU A 144 -1.15 5.08 16.16
N CYS A 145 -0.75 4.45 17.27
CA CYS A 145 -1.69 3.93 18.23
C CYS A 145 -2.33 5.07 19.03
N LEU A 146 -3.67 5.08 19.10
CA LEU A 146 -4.42 5.94 20.04
C LEU A 146 -4.29 5.50 21.50
N LEU A 147 -3.67 4.34 21.73
CA LEU A 147 -3.45 3.71 23.03
C LEU A 147 -1.95 3.53 23.25
N PRO A 148 -1.50 3.38 24.52
CA PRO A 148 -0.12 3.04 24.80
C PRO A 148 0.32 1.77 24.05
N LEU A 149 1.58 1.73 23.63
CA LEU A 149 2.19 0.54 23.06
C LEU A 149 2.38 -0.53 24.14
N ASP A 150 2.14 -1.77 23.76
CA ASP A 150 2.37 -2.96 24.57
C ASP A 150 3.37 -3.91 23.89
N THR A 151 3.99 -4.79 24.70
CA THR A 151 5.01 -5.73 24.25
C THR A 151 4.85 -7.10 24.86
N ALA A 152 5.00 -8.13 24.02
CA ALA A 152 4.98 -9.52 24.46
C ALA A 152 5.94 -10.39 23.65
N TRP A 153 6.41 -11.47 24.26
CA TRP A 153 7.03 -12.57 23.51
C TRP A 153 6.03 -13.11 22.48
N ARG A 154 6.56 -13.42 21.30
CA ARG A 154 5.78 -14.09 20.26
C ARG A 154 6.08 -15.57 20.29
N ASP A 155 5.06 -16.36 20.58
CA ASP A 155 5.13 -17.82 20.60
C ASP A 155 4.85 -18.37 19.19
N ASP A 156 5.89 -18.44 18.37
CA ASP A 156 5.83 -19.07 17.05
C ASP A 156 6.27 -20.54 17.13
N ALA A 157 5.69 -21.39 16.27
CA ALA A 157 6.01 -22.82 16.19
C ALA A 157 7.43 -23.11 15.68
N ASP A 158 8.09 -22.15 15.06
CA ASP A 158 9.42 -22.28 14.44
C ASP A 158 10.59 -22.10 15.42
N GLN A 159 10.30 -21.97 16.73
CA GLN A 159 11.26 -21.75 17.82
C GLN A 159 12.15 -20.50 17.68
N VAL A 160 11.88 -19.64 16.69
CA VAL A 160 12.62 -18.38 16.55
C VAL A 160 12.09 -17.40 17.58
N LYS A 161 12.97 -16.90 18.45
CA LYS A 161 12.59 -15.88 19.42
C LYS A 161 12.28 -14.56 18.71
N ARG A 162 11.08 -14.06 18.93
CA ARG A 162 10.61 -12.76 18.42
C ARG A 162 9.82 -12.07 19.51
N ILE A 163 9.83 -10.74 19.47
CA ILE A 163 8.92 -9.93 20.27
C ILE A 163 7.88 -9.30 19.36
N SER A 164 6.68 -9.13 19.90
CA SER A 164 5.61 -8.36 19.29
C SER A 164 5.49 -7.02 20.00
N VAL A 165 5.36 -5.95 19.22
CA VAL A 165 4.97 -4.62 19.67
C VAL A 165 3.61 -4.34 19.03
N ASN A 166 2.63 -3.91 19.82
CA ASN A 166 1.27 -3.65 19.35
C ASN A 166 0.64 -2.50 20.14
N CYS A 167 -0.53 -2.03 19.69
CA CYS A 167 -1.36 -1.18 20.54
C CYS A 167 -1.95 -2.03 21.68
N ALA A 168 -1.98 -1.49 22.91
CA ALA A 168 -2.60 -2.17 24.04
C ALA A 168 -4.06 -2.56 23.77
N ASP A 169 -4.48 -3.74 24.23
CA ASP A 169 -5.85 -4.23 24.03
C ASP A 169 -6.84 -3.54 24.98
N THR A 170 -7.96 -3.05 24.45
CA THR A 170 -9.09 -2.48 25.22
C THR A 170 -10.26 -3.46 25.41
N GLY A 171 -10.14 -4.69 24.89
CA GLY A 171 -11.23 -5.65 24.80
C GLY A 171 -12.22 -5.37 23.66
N GLN A 172 -11.99 -4.36 22.81
CA GLN A 172 -12.84 -4.03 21.66
C GLN A 172 -12.40 -4.75 20.38
N PRO A 173 -13.33 -5.29 19.56
CA PRO A 173 -12.98 -6.00 18.33
C PRO A 173 -12.27 -5.08 17.31
N ALA A 174 -11.28 -5.64 16.61
CA ALA A 174 -10.56 -5.00 15.49
C ALA A 174 -11.56 -4.52 14.40
N PRO A 175 -11.28 -3.42 13.65
CA PRO A 175 -10.05 -3.29 12.86
C PRO A 175 -9.22 -2.01 13.05
N GLN A 176 -9.69 -1.00 13.78
CA GLN A 176 -9.07 0.34 13.70
C GLN A 176 -7.85 0.54 14.62
N ASN A 177 -7.58 -0.37 15.57
CA ASN A 177 -6.59 -0.15 16.64
C ASN A 177 -5.69 -1.37 16.92
N ARG A 178 -5.55 -2.33 15.99
CA ARG A 178 -4.78 -3.57 16.23
C ARG A 178 -3.84 -3.89 15.08
N TRP A 179 -2.71 -3.19 15.03
CA TRP A 179 -1.55 -3.68 14.29
C TRP A 179 -0.60 -4.42 15.24
N ASN A 180 0.23 -5.30 14.67
CA ASN A 180 1.25 -6.04 15.41
C ASN A 180 2.54 -6.02 14.59
N VAL A 181 3.56 -5.39 15.16
CA VAL A 181 4.92 -5.35 14.65
C VAL A 181 5.70 -6.48 15.30
N THR A 182 6.30 -7.34 14.49
CA THR A 182 7.15 -8.42 14.99
C THR A 182 8.61 -8.11 14.74
N LEU A 183 9.41 -8.12 15.80
CA LEU A 183 10.85 -7.89 15.76
C LEU A 183 11.58 -9.20 16.09
N PRO A 184 12.49 -9.66 15.23
CA PRO A 184 13.34 -10.79 15.56
C PRO A 184 14.33 -10.39 16.66
N VAL A 185 14.61 -11.32 17.58
CA VAL A 185 15.65 -11.14 18.59
C VAL A 185 16.74 -12.18 18.42
N TYR A 186 17.96 -11.80 18.77
CA TYR A 186 19.15 -12.64 18.66
C TYR A 186 20.02 -12.45 19.91
N PRO A 187 20.82 -13.47 20.29
CA PRO A 187 21.75 -13.32 21.40
C PRO A 187 22.87 -12.37 20.96
N ASN A 188 23.25 -11.44 21.84
CA ASN A 188 24.35 -10.50 21.62
C ASN A 188 25.71 -11.12 21.99
#